data_AF-A0A7W9Z562-F1
#
_entry.id   AF-A0A7W9Z562-F1
#
_cell.length_a   1.000
_cell.length_b   1.000
_cell.length_c   1.000
_cell.angle_alpha   90.00
_cell.angle_beta   90.00
_cell.angle_gamma   90.00
#
_symmetry.space_group_name_H-M   'P 1'
#
loop_
_entity.id
_entity.type
_entity.pdbx_description
1 polymer ?
#
loop_
_entity_poly.entity_id
_entity_poly.type
_entity_poly.pdbx_seq_one_letter_code
_entity_poly.pdbx_strand_id
1 'polypeptide(L)'
;MIRFSTLLTRATGAIMLGSLLLLAGCSLGGTKHPDVTTSSMKGQFDATIEAYKEGQFMVDGAVLSSIDVSSHFAYLKDQGKLPKTVLLESSDDSKIRKQHLQYMARMQLDYGFRVFYDDKGTLKEINPVETKARDLQDHHEKPPVEDSAPPPQDHTGSVGY
;
A
#
# COMPACT_ATOMS: atom_id res chain seq x y z
N MET A 1 -52.97 47.12 -35.97
CA MET A 1 -52.11 46.48 -37.00
C MET A 1 -50.67 46.39 -36.49
N ILE A 2 -50.27 45.17 -36.14
CA ILE A 2 -48.95 44.50 -36.11
C ILE A 2 -47.71 45.36 -36.48
N ARG A 3 -46.74 45.54 -35.55
CA ARG A 3 -45.31 45.84 -35.86
C ARG A 3 -44.30 45.48 -34.73
N PHE A 4 -44.41 44.31 -34.07
CA PHE A 4 -43.43 43.92 -33.03
C PHE A 4 -42.68 42.60 -33.29
N SER A 5 -42.84 41.98 -34.46
CA SER A 5 -42.42 40.59 -34.69
C SER A 5 -41.03 40.38 -35.33
N THR A 6 -40.23 41.42 -35.57
CA THR A 6 -38.96 41.26 -36.32
C THR A 6 -37.68 41.41 -35.48
N LEU A 7 -37.77 41.87 -34.23
CA LEU A 7 -36.58 42.02 -33.37
C LEU A 7 -36.29 40.80 -32.49
N LEU A 8 -37.28 39.93 -32.23
CA LEU A 8 -37.09 38.76 -31.37
C LEU A 8 -36.34 37.61 -32.06
N THR A 9 -36.42 37.49 -33.39
CA THR A 9 -35.87 36.33 -34.11
C THR A 9 -34.34 36.36 -34.26
N ARG A 10 -33.69 37.52 -34.12
CA ARG A 10 -32.21 37.62 -34.22
C ARG A 10 -31.48 37.35 -32.91
N ALA A 11 -32.17 37.35 -31.78
CA ALA A 11 -31.56 37.10 -30.47
C ALA A 11 -31.41 35.60 -30.15
N THR A 12 -32.20 34.73 -30.78
CA THR A 12 -32.23 33.29 -30.46
C THR A 12 -31.10 32.51 -31.16
N GLY A 13 -30.58 33.00 -32.28
CA GLY A 13 -29.51 32.31 -33.04
C GLY A 13 -28.12 32.41 -32.41
N ALA A 14 -27.84 33.47 -31.66
CA ALA A 14 -26.51 33.70 -31.08
C ALA A 14 -26.26 32.92 -29.78
N ILE A 15 -27.32 32.53 -29.07
CA ILE A 15 -27.19 31.87 -27.76
C ILE A 15 -26.83 30.38 -27.93
N MET A 16 -27.34 29.71 -28.97
CA MET A 16 -27.04 28.28 -29.20
C MET A 16 -25.59 28.00 -29.64
N LEU A 17 -24.90 28.99 -30.23
CA LEU A 17 -23.48 28.86 -30.62
C LEU A 17 -22.50 29.15 -29.47
N GLY A 18 -22.94 29.83 -28.40
CA GLY A 18 -22.09 30.14 -27.24
C GLY A 18 -21.94 28.97 -26.25
N SER A 19 -22.92 28.07 -26.19
CA SER A 19 -22.93 26.98 -25.20
C SER A 19 -21.97 25.83 -25.51
N LEU A 20 -21.42 25.72 -26.72
CA LEU A 20 -20.52 24.61 -27.07
C LEU A 20 -19.05 24.86 -26.69
N LEU A 21 -18.63 26.12 -26.51
CA LEU A 21 -17.25 26.44 -26.10
C LEU A 21 -17.00 26.30 -24.60
N LEU A 22 -18.05 26.40 -23.77
CA LEU A 22 -17.90 26.25 -22.30
C LEU A 22 -17.72 24.80 -21.85
N LEU A 23 -18.02 23.82 -22.71
CA LEU A 23 -17.85 22.39 -22.40
C LEU A 23 -16.47 21.83 -22.81
N ALA A 24 -15.69 22.55 -23.60
CA ALA A 24 -14.34 22.15 -23.99
C ALA A 24 -13.26 22.51 -22.95
N GLY A 25 -13.63 23.20 -21.85
CA GLY A 25 -12.71 23.67 -20.82
C GLY A 25 -12.46 22.71 -19.65
N CYS A 26 -13.17 21.58 -19.55
CA CYS A 26 -13.10 20.69 -18.38
C CYS A 26 -12.34 19.37 -18.59
N SER A 27 -11.56 19.23 -19.67
CA SER A 27 -10.76 18.01 -19.89
C SER A 27 -9.29 18.27 -20.23
N LEU A 28 -8.79 19.51 -20.06
CA LEU A 28 -7.37 19.83 -20.21
C LEU A 28 -6.72 20.23 -18.88
N GLY A 29 -7.18 19.62 -17.79
CA GLY A 29 -6.45 19.58 -16.53
C GLY A 29 -5.58 18.34 -16.53
N GLY A 30 -4.30 18.49 -16.92
CA GLY A 30 -3.32 17.43 -16.75
C GLY A 30 -3.36 16.96 -15.31
N THR A 31 -3.72 15.70 -15.10
CA THR A 31 -3.70 15.05 -13.79
C THR A 31 -2.24 14.84 -13.38
N LYS A 32 -1.55 15.91 -13.03
CA LYS A 32 -0.58 15.81 -11.94
C LYS A 32 -1.45 15.55 -10.73
N HIS A 33 -1.35 14.32 -10.21
CA HIS A 33 -1.99 13.89 -8.99
C HIS A 33 -2.01 15.07 -8.01
N PRO A 34 -3.20 15.54 -7.54
CA PRO A 34 -3.18 16.44 -6.40
C PRO A 34 -2.41 15.68 -5.32
N ASP A 35 -1.30 16.23 -4.84
CA ASP A 35 -0.56 15.66 -3.73
C ASP A 35 -1.53 15.62 -2.56
N VAL A 36 -2.23 14.48 -2.42
CA VAL A 36 -3.19 14.29 -1.36
C VAL A 36 -2.35 14.18 -0.10
N THR A 37 -2.43 15.19 0.74
CA THR A 37 -1.67 15.23 1.97
C THR A 37 -2.20 14.16 2.91
N THR A 38 -1.31 13.35 3.48
CA THR A 38 -1.64 12.23 4.37
C THR A 38 -2.55 12.67 5.52
N SER A 39 -2.30 13.88 6.05
CA SER A 39 -3.07 14.52 7.11
C SER A 39 -4.55 14.73 6.75
N SER A 40 -4.86 14.94 5.47
CA SER A 40 -6.25 15.12 4.99
C SER A 40 -7.02 13.80 4.85
N MET A 41 -6.30 12.67 4.83
CA MET A 41 -6.88 11.33 4.62
C MET A 41 -6.76 10.37 5.81
N LYS A 42 -6.04 10.73 6.87
CA LYS A 42 -5.81 9.87 8.05
C LYS A 42 -7.08 9.24 8.66
N GLY A 43 -8.24 9.88 8.50
CA GLY A 43 -9.55 9.35 8.95
C GLY A 43 -10.32 8.47 7.95
N GLN A 44 -9.75 8.19 6.77
CA GLN A 44 -10.38 7.41 5.70
C GLN A 44 -9.84 5.98 5.60
N PHE A 45 -8.86 5.63 6.43
CA PHE A 45 -8.27 4.29 6.48
C PHE A 45 -8.94 3.45 7.56
N ASP A 46 -9.13 2.17 7.28
CA ASP A 46 -9.74 1.25 8.24
C ASP A 46 -8.78 0.93 9.40
N ALA A 47 -7.46 1.00 9.15
CA ALA A 47 -6.43 0.82 10.16
C ALA A 47 -5.22 1.72 9.88
N THR A 48 -4.55 2.17 10.94
CA THR A 48 -3.30 2.93 10.88
C THR A 48 -2.24 2.21 11.69
N ILE A 49 -1.05 2.06 11.12
CA ILE A 49 0.12 1.40 11.70
C ILE A 49 1.30 2.33 11.57
N GLU A 50 2.15 2.38 12.58
CA GLU A 50 3.36 3.21 12.53
C GLU A 50 4.61 2.36 12.32
N ALA A 51 5.56 2.86 11.54
CA ALA A 51 6.86 2.24 11.38
C ALA A 51 7.66 2.38 12.68
N TYR A 52 8.28 1.29 13.13
CA TYR A 52 9.16 1.26 14.31
C TYR A 52 10.60 0.92 13.92
N LYS A 53 11.48 0.74 14.91
CA LYS A 53 12.89 0.39 14.68
C LYS A 53 13.02 -1.01 14.08
N GLU A 54 14.10 -1.27 13.33
CA GLU A 54 14.44 -2.61 12.81
C GLU A 54 13.34 -3.36 12.04
N GLY A 55 12.46 -2.64 11.32
CA GLY A 55 11.44 -3.28 10.49
C GLY A 55 10.19 -3.70 11.25
N GLN A 56 10.13 -3.37 12.54
CA GLN A 56 8.97 -3.56 13.40
C GLN A 56 7.91 -2.48 13.15
N PHE A 57 6.77 -2.65 13.77
CA PHE A 57 5.62 -1.76 13.62
C PHE A 57 5.01 -1.47 14.99
N MET A 58 4.48 -0.27 15.17
CA MET A 58 3.62 0.06 16.29
C MET A 58 2.16 -0.14 15.84
N VAL A 59 1.45 -1.03 16.53
CA VAL A 59 0.03 -1.30 16.32
C VAL A 59 -0.69 -1.12 17.65
N ASP A 60 -1.63 -0.18 17.72
CA ASP A 60 -2.40 0.14 18.94
C ASP A 60 -1.53 0.39 20.19
N GLY A 61 -0.36 1.00 20.01
CA GLY A 61 0.60 1.29 21.08
C GLY A 61 1.47 0.11 21.51
N ALA A 62 1.39 -1.04 20.82
CA ALA A 62 2.27 -2.18 21.00
C ALA A 62 3.28 -2.30 19.86
N VAL A 63 4.55 -2.57 20.20
CA VAL A 63 5.59 -2.86 19.21
C VAL A 63 5.51 -4.33 18.81
N LEU A 64 5.26 -4.56 17.52
CA LEU A 64 5.10 -5.88 16.93
C LEU A 64 6.14 -6.10 15.83
N SER A 65 6.65 -7.33 15.73
CA SER A 65 7.42 -7.75 14.55
C SER A 65 6.52 -7.85 13.32
N SER A 66 7.10 -7.86 12.12
CA SER A 66 6.33 -8.05 10.88
C SER A 66 5.53 -9.38 10.86
N ILE A 67 6.05 -10.41 11.52
CA ILE A 67 5.39 -11.72 11.67
C ILE A 67 4.18 -11.62 12.60
N ASP A 68 4.33 -10.89 13.71
CA ASP A 68 3.24 -10.71 14.68
C ASP A 68 2.12 -9.84 14.10
N VAL A 69 2.46 -8.79 13.34
CA VAL A 69 1.48 -7.98 12.61
C VAL A 69 0.73 -8.83 11.58
N SER A 70 1.44 -9.66 10.83
CA SER A 70 0.80 -10.58 9.88
C SER A 70 -0.17 -11.53 10.60
N SER A 71 0.24 -12.09 11.73
CA SER A 71 -0.61 -12.96 12.55
C SER A 71 -1.83 -12.22 13.10
N HIS A 72 -1.68 -10.95 13.48
CA HIS A 72 -2.78 -10.09 13.89
C HIS A 72 -3.80 -9.89 12.75
N PHE A 73 -3.33 -9.61 11.52
CA PHE A 73 -4.22 -9.51 10.37
C PHE A 73 -4.89 -10.83 9.99
N ALA A 74 -4.20 -11.96 10.13
CA ALA A 74 -4.80 -13.28 9.95
C ALA A 74 -5.98 -13.49 10.92
N TYR A 75 -5.79 -13.15 12.19
CA TYR A 75 -6.87 -13.18 13.18
C TYR A 75 -8.03 -12.25 12.79
N LEU A 76 -7.76 -11.02 12.39
CA LEU A 76 -8.81 -10.09 11.94
C LEU A 76 -9.58 -10.60 10.72
N LYS A 77 -8.89 -11.25 9.79
CA LYS A 77 -9.52 -11.92 8.64
C LYS A 77 -10.47 -13.02 9.08
N ASP A 78 -10.06 -13.88 10.00
CA ASP A 78 -10.88 -14.98 10.49
C ASP A 78 -12.12 -14.47 11.26
N GLN A 79 -12.02 -13.28 11.87
CA GLN A 79 -13.15 -12.58 12.51
C GLN A 79 -14.03 -11.79 11.52
N GLY A 80 -13.71 -11.77 10.23
CA GLY A 80 -14.42 -10.97 9.22
C GLY A 80 -14.21 -9.46 9.39
N LYS A 81 -13.17 -9.04 10.10
CA LYS A 81 -12.82 -7.66 10.43
C LYS A 81 -11.51 -7.19 9.78
N LEU A 82 -11.08 -7.85 8.71
CA LEU A 82 -9.89 -7.45 7.98
C LEU A 82 -10.08 -6.02 7.42
N PRO A 83 -9.18 -5.07 7.72
CA PRO A 83 -9.23 -3.74 7.12
C PRO A 83 -9.05 -3.84 5.60
N LYS A 84 -9.77 -3.00 4.84
CA LYS A 84 -9.60 -2.92 3.37
C LYS A 84 -8.49 -1.98 2.99
N THR A 85 -8.28 -0.94 3.80
CA THR A 85 -7.21 0.05 3.61
C THR A 85 -6.42 0.23 4.90
N VAL A 86 -5.10 0.17 4.76
CA VAL A 86 -4.14 0.36 5.86
C VAL A 86 -3.26 1.55 5.54
N LEU A 87 -3.09 2.46 6.50
CA LEU A 87 -2.14 3.55 6.43
C LEU A 87 -0.88 3.21 7.23
N LEU A 88 0.29 3.31 6.59
CA LEU A 88 1.59 3.25 7.22
C LEU A 88 2.12 4.67 7.42
N GLU A 89 2.36 5.06 8.67
CA GLU A 89 2.96 6.34 9.03
C GLU A 89 4.35 6.17 9.64
N SER A 90 5.15 7.24 9.69
CA SER A 90 6.33 7.26 10.55
C SER A 90 5.92 7.46 12.00
N SER A 91 6.57 6.76 12.93
CA SER A 91 6.47 7.08 14.36
C SER A 91 7.49 8.15 14.75
N ASP A 92 7.38 8.63 15.98
CA ASP A 92 8.41 9.50 16.60
C ASP A 92 9.78 8.81 16.70
N ASP A 93 9.78 7.47 16.78
CA ASP A 93 10.97 6.65 16.96
C ASP A 93 11.64 6.24 15.64
N SER A 94 10.90 6.20 14.53
CA SER A 94 11.42 5.70 13.26
C SER A 94 10.66 6.21 12.03
N LYS A 95 11.43 6.51 10.98
CA LYS A 95 10.88 6.83 9.65
C LYS A 95 10.52 5.55 8.91
N ILE A 96 9.62 5.65 7.94
CA ILE A 96 9.33 4.56 7.01
C ILE A 96 10.57 4.26 6.17
N ARG A 97 11.11 3.05 6.33
CA ARG A 97 12.24 2.49 5.57
C ARG A 97 11.77 1.43 4.59
N LYS A 98 12.65 1.08 3.66
CA LYS A 98 12.43 0.05 2.63
C LYS A 98 11.90 -1.28 3.19
N GLN A 99 12.46 -1.74 4.32
CA GLN A 99 12.02 -2.96 5.00
C GLN A 99 10.54 -2.93 5.40
N HIS A 100 10.02 -1.80 5.87
CA HIS A 100 8.60 -1.68 6.24
C HIS A 100 7.71 -1.77 5.02
N LEU A 101 8.09 -1.06 3.94
CA LEU A 101 7.36 -1.11 2.66
C LEU A 101 7.33 -2.53 2.09
N GLN A 102 8.44 -3.25 2.20
CA GLN A 102 8.58 -4.64 1.78
C GLN A 102 7.66 -5.59 2.55
N TYR A 103 7.64 -5.50 3.90
CA TYR A 103 6.75 -6.31 4.71
C TYR A 103 5.27 -5.97 4.47
N MET A 104 4.93 -4.69 4.39
CA MET A 104 3.56 -4.26 4.09
C MET A 104 3.11 -4.71 2.69
N ALA A 105 3.97 -4.59 1.69
CA ALA A 105 3.69 -5.08 0.34
C ALA A 105 3.43 -6.58 0.30
N ARG A 106 4.17 -7.36 1.10
CA ARG A 106 3.92 -8.80 1.25
C ARG A 106 2.56 -9.07 1.88
N MET A 107 2.25 -8.41 2.99
CA MET A 107 0.94 -8.56 3.64
C MET A 107 -0.21 -8.12 2.72
N GLN A 108 0.03 -7.11 1.87
CA GLN A 108 -0.90 -6.70 0.82
C GLN A 108 -1.25 -7.85 -0.13
N LEU A 109 -0.25 -8.66 -0.52
CA LEU A 109 -0.45 -9.84 -1.36
C LEU A 109 -1.14 -10.99 -0.61
N ASP A 110 -0.76 -11.21 0.64
CA ASP A 110 -1.26 -12.33 1.45
C ASP A 110 -2.73 -12.15 1.86
N TYR A 111 -3.15 -10.91 2.14
CA TYR A 111 -4.47 -10.60 2.69
C TYR A 111 -5.36 -9.79 1.75
N GLY A 112 -4.81 -9.18 0.69
CA GLY A 112 -5.59 -8.47 -0.32
C GLY A 112 -6.14 -7.10 0.09
N PHE A 113 -5.72 -6.56 1.24
CA PHE A 113 -5.99 -5.15 1.58
C PHE A 113 -5.09 -4.22 0.74
N ARG A 114 -5.34 -2.91 0.77
CA ARG A 114 -4.47 -1.90 0.13
C ARG A 114 -3.68 -1.17 1.19
N VAL A 115 -2.39 -0.94 0.94
CA VAL A 115 -1.54 -0.18 1.85
C VAL A 115 -1.16 1.14 1.23
N PHE A 116 -1.35 2.20 2.01
CA PHE A 116 -0.87 3.54 1.69
C PHE A 116 0.19 3.92 2.71
N TYR A 117 1.13 4.76 2.32
CA TYR A 117 2.18 5.24 3.20
C TYR A 117 2.41 6.73 3.02
N ASP A 118 2.84 7.38 4.09
CA ASP A 118 3.26 8.77 4.05
C ASP A 118 4.70 8.89 3.56
N ASP A 119 4.90 9.45 2.36
CA ASP A 119 6.20 9.87 1.87
C ASP A 119 6.35 11.39 2.02
N LYS A 120 6.85 11.83 3.18
CA LYS A 120 7.18 13.24 3.46
C LYS A 120 5.99 14.21 3.24
N GLY A 121 4.81 13.81 3.69
CA GLY A 121 3.56 14.57 3.57
C GLY A 121 2.76 14.23 2.31
N THR A 122 3.24 13.33 1.46
CA THR A 122 2.52 12.86 0.26
C THR A 122 2.05 11.43 0.46
N LEU A 123 0.75 11.21 0.34
CA LEU A 123 0.18 9.88 0.43
C LEU A 123 0.49 9.09 -0.85
N LYS A 124 1.11 7.92 -0.70
CA LYS A 124 1.42 7.00 -1.81
C LYS A 124 0.84 5.62 -1.54
N GLU A 125 0.34 4.95 -2.58
CA GLU A 125 -0.07 3.55 -2.49
C GLU A 125 1.15 2.64 -2.70
N ILE A 126 1.25 1.57 -1.92
CA ILE A 126 2.29 0.56 -2.10
C ILE A 126 1.96 -0.28 -3.33
N ASN A 127 2.89 -0.31 -4.28
CA ASN A 127 2.87 -1.26 -5.38
C ASN A 127 3.70 -2.51 -5.02
N PRO A 128 3.07 -3.68 -4.83
CA PRO A 128 3.76 -4.91 -4.40
C PRO A 128 4.71 -5.48 -5.46
N VAL A 129 4.51 -5.11 -6.73
CA VAL A 129 5.40 -5.50 -7.84
C VAL A 129 6.68 -4.66 -7.82
N GLU A 130 6.56 -3.35 -7.62
CA GLU A 130 7.71 -2.43 -7.58
C GLU A 130 8.55 -2.60 -6.31
N THR A 131 7.92 -2.97 -5.21
CA THR A 131 8.61 -3.18 -3.91
C THR A 131 9.30 -4.54 -3.80
N LYS A 132 9.27 -5.38 -4.85
CA LYS A 132 9.90 -6.72 -4.88
C LYS A 132 9.43 -7.62 -3.74
N ALA A 133 8.14 -7.57 -3.38
CA ALA A 133 7.60 -8.35 -2.27
C ALA A 133 7.74 -9.87 -2.48
N ARG A 134 7.72 -10.32 -3.74
CA ARG A 134 7.89 -11.73 -4.12
C ARG A 134 9.32 -12.24 -3.90
N ASP A 135 10.35 -11.41 -4.14
CA ASP A 135 11.75 -11.81 -3.98
C ASP A 135 12.12 -12.11 -2.50
N LEU A 136 11.36 -11.57 -1.53
CA LEU A 136 11.50 -11.90 -0.10
C LEU A 136 11.01 -13.30 0.25
N GLN A 137 10.16 -13.91 -0.59
CA GLN A 137 9.76 -15.31 -0.45
C GLN A 137 10.93 -16.25 -0.78
N ASP A 138 11.71 -15.88 -1.80
CA ASP A 138 12.78 -16.70 -2.36
C ASP A 138 14.12 -16.52 -1.61
N HIS A 139 14.31 -15.37 -0.94
CA HIS A 139 15.35 -15.19 0.07
C HIS A 139 15.00 -15.88 1.41
N HIS A 140 14.63 -17.17 1.34
CA HIS A 140 15.08 -18.10 2.36
C HIS A 140 16.49 -18.54 1.94
N GLU A 141 17.48 -17.71 2.27
CA GLU A 141 18.85 -18.18 2.32
C GLU A 141 18.86 -19.32 3.32
N LYS A 142 18.80 -20.56 2.82
CA LYS A 142 19.20 -21.72 3.60
C LYS A 142 20.53 -21.32 4.23
N PRO A 143 20.68 -21.39 5.57
CA PRO A 143 22.00 -21.20 6.16
C PRO A 143 22.97 -22.09 5.38
N PRO A 144 24.17 -21.61 5.03
CA PRO A 144 25.15 -22.43 4.36
C PRO A 144 25.21 -23.74 5.13
N VAL A 145 24.82 -24.82 4.49
CA VAL A 145 25.08 -26.14 5.03
C VAL A 145 26.59 -26.24 4.91
N GLU A 146 27.31 -25.87 5.97
CA GLU A 146 28.69 -26.27 6.12
C GLU A 146 28.69 -27.78 5.88
N ASP A 147 29.47 -28.18 4.88
CA ASP A 147 29.67 -29.54 4.41
C ASP A 147 30.40 -30.35 5.51
N SER A 148 29.72 -30.52 6.65
CA SER A 148 30.13 -31.37 7.74
C SER A 148 29.58 -32.75 7.41
N ALA A 149 30.33 -33.46 6.56
CA ALA A 149 30.16 -34.90 6.41
C ALA A 149 29.98 -35.53 7.80
N PRO A 150 28.94 -36.35 8.05
CA PRO A 150 28.87 -37.10 9.29
C PRO A 150 30.14 -37.97 9.36
N PRO A 151 30.83 -38.03 10.52
CA PRO A 151 32.06 -38.79 10.63
C PRO A 151 31.78 -40.25 10.23
N PRO A 152 32.70 -40.91 9.52
CA PRO A 152 32.53 -42.30 9.13
C PRO A 152 32.25 -43.14 10.38
N GLN A 153 31.09 -43.78 10.40
CA GLN A 153 30.76 -44.75 11.44
C GLN A 153 31.64 -45.97 11.22
N ASP A 154 32.66 -46.11 12.04
CA ASP A 154 33.58 -47.25 12.03
C ASP A 154 32.84 -48.48 12.58
N HIS A 155 32.30 -49.31 11.68
CA HIS A 155 31.70 -50.60 12.02
C HIS A 155 32.81 -51.66 12.19
N THR A 156 33.68 -51.48 13.17
CA THR A 156 34.63 -52.53 13.59
C THR A 156 34.60 -52.67 15.10
N GLY A 157 33.66 -53.48 15.57
CA GLY A 157 33.50 -53.85 16.97
C GLY A 157 33.01 -55.28 17.12
N SER A 158 33.98 -56.21 17.10
CA SER A 158 33.97 -57.53 17.75
C SER A 158 32.83 -58.52 17.44
N VAL A 159 33.14 -59.45 16.53
CA VAL A 159 32.80 -60.87 16.71
C VAL A 159 33.79 -61.45 17.73
N GLY A 160 33.31 -62.11 18.79
CA GLY A 160 34.19 -62.81 19.72
C GLY A 160 33.46 -63.44 20.91
N TYR A 161 33.10 -64.71 20.73
CA TYR A 161 32.84 -65.82 21.68
C TYR A 161 32.16 -65.54 23.02
#